data_AF-A0A0G1JJ98-F1
#
_entry.id   AF-A0A0G1JJ98-F1
#
_cell.length_a   1.000
_cell.length_b   1.000
_cell.length_c   1.000
_cell.angle_alpha   90.00
_cell.angle_beta   90.00
_cell.angle_gamma   90.00
#
_symmetry.space_group_name_H-M   'P 1'
#
loop_
_entity.id
_entity.type
_entity.pdbx_description
1 polymer ?
#
loop_
_entity_poly.entity_id
_entity_poly.type
_entity_poly.pdbx_seq_one_letter_code
_entity_poly.pdbx_strand_id
1 'polypeptide(L)'
;MKSYHLACYNCKKVCDERESATLCPSCNAPIETYYDYEQIAQKLNVYALKTAPISALKYMAFYPIDNFKNIVSLDEGGTPLVHAKNLGESLGLHKLYIKNETLNPTGVFKDRGTMVEITKAKELGATAVCVASSGNMAASVAAYASVAKLPCYVLVPEGTPIGKLAQTLAFGARVVQIRSAYSACALLAAQMAKHFQYYLAGDYTFRTEGQKSQGYEIIEQLFWKTPDYVVCPIGCGTNFHAIYKGMEEFYKLGLISSLPKLIGVQASGANSLAQAFQQRRKDFDVIEKPHTVASAIAVGNPLDGAKILADIYESGGLCLDIDDEYLLYAQLEQARLEGIFAEPAGVIAYAAVKKLAEKKFFKPDDTIVCIATGNGLKDPKAPLKILPEPATVEPNFDEIVNFIEHKLYALRESGREEKTKNIFAKPPQSVKKIENVLKAEFGIENASNISKRVFEDVKEFFIKGKKISRSDLQYIIEEVLDQLSLKEKVLEIIDFSIHTTLKQKAEGEIWANAFGKKIHKKSQGVGPVDAALSALREALEEYDTLKVRLTDYEVGIDTRGVDASVEVKMTVADNKGNSVIARGTSPDIIVASLKAFEKGFNLLYAKNAE
;
A
#
# COMPACT_ATOMS: atom_id res chain seq x y z
N MET A 1 -23.30 -39.31 -2.52
CA MET A 1 -22.54 -39.22 -3.78
C MET A 1 -22.05 -37.80 -3.88
N LYS A 2 -20.75 -37.57 -4.15
CA LYS A 2 -20.20 -36.22 -4.27
C LYS A 2 -20.88 -35.50 -5.44
N SER A 3 -21.32 -34.26 -5.24
CA SER A 3 -21.92 -33.42 -6.30
C SER A 3 -20.86 -32.73 -7.18
N TYR A 4 -19.58 -33.05 -6.96
CA TYR A 4 -18.45 -32.43 -7.64
C TYR A 4 -17.35 -33.44 -7.97
N HIS A 5 -16.50 -33.08 -8.94
CA HIS A 5 -15.22 -33.72 -9.20
C HIS A 5 -14.16 -32.66 -9.56
N LEU A 6 -12.88 -33.00 -9.36
CA LEU A 6 -11.78 -32.14 -9.78
C LEU A 6 -11.28 -32.58 -11.16
N ALA A 7 -11.00 -31.63 -12.05
CA ALA A 7 -10.37 -31.92 -13.32
C ALA A 7 -9.39 -30.81 -13.73
N CYS A 8 -8.35 -31.19 -14.47
CA CYS A 8 -7.40 -30.24 -15.04
C CYS A 8 -8.11 -29.30 -16.02
N TYR A 9 -7.89 -27.99 -15.87
CA TYR A 9 -8.47 -26.99 -16.76
C TYR A 9 -8.07 -27.20 -18.23
N ASN A 10 -6.81 -27.60 -18.47
CA ASN A 10 -6.26 -27.77 -19.82
C ASN A 10 -6.54 -29.16 -20.40
N CYS A 11 -6.02 -30.23 -19.79
CA CYS A 11 -6.10 -31.59 -20.36
C CYS A 11 -7.36 -32.37 -19.95
N LYS A 12 -8.25 -31.79 -19.12
CA LYS A 12 -9.52 -32.38 -18.67
C LYS A 12 -9.42 -33.70 -17.90
N LYS A 13 -8.21 -34.17 -17.58
CA LYS A 13 -8.00 -35.35 -16.73
C LYS A 13 -8.59 -35.12 -15.34
N VAL A 14 -9.41 -36.07 -14.87
CA VAL A 14 -9.94 -36.08 -13.51
C VAL A 14 -8.80 -36.26 -12.51
N CYS A 15 -8.80 -35.47 -11.45
CA CYS A 15 -7.76 -35.44 -10.42
C CYS A 15 -8.34 -35.89 -9.07
N ASP A 16 -7.56 -36.66 -8.32
CA ASP A 16 -7.89 -36.99 -6.92
C ASP A 16 -7.43 -35.85 -6.01
N GLU A 17 -8.35 -35.32 -5.21
CA GLU A 17 -8.08 -34.28 -4.22
C GLU A 17 -7.05 -34.69 -3.15
N ARG A 18 -6.80 -36.00 -2.98
CA ARG A 18 -5.74 -36.52 -2.10
C ARG A 18 -4.35 -36.55 -2.75
N GLU A 19 -4.29 -36.55 -4.09
CA GLU A 19 -3.03 -36.57 -4.83
C GLU A 19 -2.54 -35.15 -5.11
N SER A 20 -3.41 -34.31 -5.69
CA SER A 20 -3.15 -32.90 -5.94
C SER A 20 -4.45 -32.19 -6.20
N ALA A 21 -4.67 -31.08 -5.49
CA ALA A 21 -5.78 -30.19 -5.73
C ALA A 21 -5.36 -28.91 -6.45
N THR A 22 -4.06 -28.63 -6.64
CA THR A 22 -3.61 -27.35 -7.22
C THR A 22 -3.15 -27.46 -8.68
N LEU A 23 -2.17 -28.33 -8.95
CA LEU A 23 -1.56 -28.48 -10.27
C LEU A 23 -1.77 -29.90 -10.79
N CYS A 24 -2.16 -30.01 -12.06
CA CYS A 24 -2.35 -31.29 -12.71
C CYS A 24 -1.05 -32.11 -12.71
N PRO A 25 -1.02 -33.34 -12.17
CA PRO A 25 0.18 -34.18 -12.18
C PRO A 25 0.72 -34.51 -13.58
N SER A 26 -0.10 -34.35 -14.62
CA SER A 26 0.26 -34.71 -16.00
C SER A 26 0.73 -33.53 -16.86
N CYS A 27 0.25 -32.31 -16.63
CA CYS A 27 0.61 -31.15 -17.47
C CYS A 27 0.90 -29.86 -16.69
N ASN A 28 0.88 -29.92 -15.36
CA ASN A 28 1.16 -28.80 -14.45
C ASN A 28 0.23 -27.58 -14.61
N ALA A 29 -0.87 -27.71 -15.35
CA ALA A 29 -1.90 -26.67 -15.46
C ALA A 29 -2.80 -26.64 -14.21
N PRO A 30 -3.50 -25.52 -13.95
CA PRO A 30 -4.41 -25.41 -12.82
C PRO A 30 -5.54 -26.45 -12.87
N ILE A 31 -5.91 -26.96 -11.70
CA ILE A 31 -7.09 -27.81 -11.51
C ILE A 31 -8.32 -26.92 -11.25
N GLU A 32 -9.52 -27.46 -11.50
CA GLU A 32 -10.78 -26.80 -11.23
C GLU A 32 -11.83 -27.78 -10.71
N THR A 33 -12.77 -27.27 -9.92
CA THR A 33 -13.94 -28.01 -9.42
C THR A 33 -15.10 -27.91 -10.40
N TYR A 34 -15.62 -29.05 -10.83
CA TYR A 34 -16.80 -29.14 -11.69
C TYR A 34 -17.96 -29.76 -10.91
N TYR A 35 -19.15 -29.18 -11.02
CA TYR A 35 -20.35 -29.60 -10.30
C TYR A 35 -21.42 -30.17 -11.23
N ASP A 36 -22.22 -31.06 -10.68
CA ASP A 36 -23.52 -31.44 -11.25
C ASP A 36 -24.57 -30.40 -10.83
N TYR A 37 -24.77 -29.39 -11.67
CA TYR A 37 -25.71 -28.30 -11.40
C TYR A 37 -27.17 -28.74 -11.41
N GLU A 38 -27.53 -29.81 -12.14
CA GLU A 38 -28.88 -30.37 -12.11
C GLU A 38 -29.18 -30.95 -10.72
N GLN A 39 -28.22 -31.70 -10.16
CA GLN A 39 -28.34 -32.23 -8.81
C GLN A 39 -28.36 -31.12 -7.75
N ILE A 40 -27.57 -30.06 -7.92
CA ILE A 40 -27.61 -28.89 -7.02
C ILE A 40 -28.98 -28.23 -7.09
N ALA A 41 -29.50 -27.96 -8.29
CA ALA A 41 -30.79 -27.30 -8.50
C ALA A 41 -31.95 -28.05 -7.82
N GLN A 42 -31.96 -29.38 -7.88
CA GLN A 42 -32.98 -30.22 -7.24
C GLN A 42 -32.99 -30.13 -5.71
N LYS A 43 -31.84 -29.84 -5.09
CA LYS A 43 -31.67 -29.79 -3.63
C LYS A 43 -31.66 -28.37 -3.07
N LEU A 44 -31.54 -27.36 -3.95
CA LEU A 44 -31.37 -25.97 -3.53
C LEU A 44 -32.68 -25.41 -3.00
N ASN A 45 -32.70 -25.05 -1.71
CA ASN A 45 -33.78 -24.27 -1.14
C ASN A 45 -33.61 -22.78 -1.50
N VAL A 46 -34.21 -22.37 -2.62
CA VAL A 46 -34.14 -20.99 -3.13
C VAL A 46 -34.70 -19.98 -2.13
N TYR A 47 -35.76 -20.34 -1.39
CA TYR A 47 -36.32 -19.44 -0.37
C TYR A 47 -35.28 -19.15 0.72
N ALA A 48 -34.67 -20.20 1.30
CA ALA A 48 -33.63 -20.04 2.31
C ALA A 48 -32.41 -19.26 1.77
N LEU A 49 -32.00 -19.53 0.52
CA LEU A 49 -30.94 -18.78 -0.15
C LEU A 49 -31.30 -17.29 -0.32
N LYS A 50 -32.58 -16.93 -0.50
CA LYS A 50 -33.00 -15.53 -0.67
C LYS A 50 -33.22 -14.78 0.65
N THR A 51 -33.50 -15.49 1.75
CA THR A 51 -33.91 -14.86 3.02
C THR A 51 -32.88 -14.97 4.14
N ALA A 52 -31.93 -15.90 4.06
CA ALA A 52 -30.90 -16.04 5.11
C ALA A 52 -29.94 -14.83 5.11
N PRO A 53 -29.42 -14.42 6.29
CA PRO A 53 -28.39 -13.37 6.37
C PRO A 53 -27.18 -13.69 5.51
N ILE A 54 -26.59 -12.67 4.90
CA ILE A 54 -25.43 -12.82 4.01
C ILE A 54 -24.20 -13.20 4.83
N SER A 55 -23.56 -14.31 4.46
CA SER A 55 -22.25 -14.74 4.96
C SER A 55 -21.62 -15.70 3.95
N ALA A 56 -20.31 -15.95 4.01
CA ALA A 56 -19.71 -16.96 3.14
C ALA A 56 -20.28 -18.36 3.41
N LEU A 57 -20.61 -18.67 4.68
CA LEU A 57 -21.23 -19.95 5.07
C LEU A 57 -22.63 -20.17 4.52
N LYS A 58 -23.34 -19.11 4.12
CA LYS A 58 -24.66 -19.24 3.48
C LYS A 58 -24.61 -20.12 2.22
N TYR A 59 -23.48 -20.11 1.51
CA TYR A 59 -23.33 -20.75 0.21
C TYR A 59 -22.73 -22.17 0.27
N MET A 60 -22.82 -22.85 1.43
CA MET A 60 -22.24 -24.20 1.61
C MET A 60 -22.68 -25.24 0.57
N ALA A 61 -23.88 -25.11 0.00
CA ALA A 61 -24.35 -26.00 -1.08
C ALA A 61 -23.51 -25.92 -2.36
N PHE A 62 -22.72 -24.85 -2.51
CA PHE A 62 -21.86 -24.57 -3.65
C PHE A 62 -20.37 -24.80 -3.36
N TYR A 63 -20.02 -25.37 -2.20
CA TYR A 63 -18.62 -25.68 -1.86
C TYR A 63 -18.36 -27.19 -1.95
N PRO A 64 -17.12 -27.60 -2.27
CA PRO A 64 -16.77 -29.01 -2.43
C PRO A 64 -16.49 -29.68 -1.07
N ILE A 65 -17.36 -29.48 -0.09
CA ILE A 65 -17.23 -29.97 1.28
C ILE A 65 -18.26 -31.06 1.53
N ASP A 66 -17.78 -32.27 1.87
CA ASP A 66 -18.65 -33.44 2.09
C ASP A 66 -19.07 -33.57 3.56
N ASN A 67 -18.19 -33.17 4.50
CA ASN A 67 -18.40 -33.34 5.94
C ASN A 67 -18.47 -31.99 6.67
N PHE A 68 -19.71 -31.51 6.89
CA PHE A 68 -19.96 -30.24 7.57
C PHE A 68 -19.49 -30.17 9.03
N LYS A 69 -19.14 -31.31 9.68
CA LYS A 69 -18.53 -31.28 11.03
C LYS A 69 -17.13 -30.66 11.04
N ASN A 70 -16.49 -30.57 9.87
CA ASN A 70 -15.13 -30.05 9.74
C ASN A 70 -15.07 -28.55 9.46
N ILE A 71 -16.21 -27.88 9.27
CA ILE A 71 -16.27 -26.45 8.92
C ILE A 71 -15.43 -25.63 9.90
N VAL A 72 -14.59 -24.77 9.33
CA VAL A 72 -13.80 -23.77 10.05
C VAL A 72 -14.17 -22.41 9.46
N SER A 73 -14.75 -21.54 10.29
CA SER A 73 -15.12 -20.19 9.86
C SER A 73 -14.76 -19.19 10.94
N LEU A 74 -14.51 -17.96 10.52
CA LEU A 74 -14.32 -16.78 11.35
C LEU A 74 -15.42 -15.74 11.07
N ASP A 75 -16.56 -16.19 10.55
CA ASP A 75 -17.65 -15.36 10.05
C ASP A 75 -17.23 -14.45 8.87
N GLU A 76 -16.37 -14.97 7.99
CA GLU A 76 -15.99 -14.28 6.75
C GLU A 76 -17.13 -14.15 5.74
N GLY A 77 -16.97 -13.20 4.82
CA GLY A 77 -18.03 -12.80 3.92
C GLY A 77 -19.08 -11.91 4.60
N GLY A 78 -20.23 -11.73 3.95
CA GLY A 78 -21.21 -10.73 4.39
C GLY A 78 -20.69 -9.30 4.33
N THR A 79 -19.62 -9.06 3.56
CA THR A 79 -18.95 -7.76 3.52
C THR A 79 -19.83 -6.72 2.82
N PRO A 80 -19.77 -5.44 3.21
CA PRO A 80 -20.61 -4.40 2.61
C PRO A 80 -20.37 -4.23 1.11
N LEU A 81 -21.45 -4.06 0.36
CA LEU A 81 -21.45 -3.46 -0.97
C LEU A 81 -21.80 -1.98 -0.81
N VAL A 82 -20.78 -1.14 -0.71
CA VAL A 82 -20.94 0.29 -0.41
C VAL A 82 -21.31 1.02 -1.70
N HIS A 83 -22.42 1.77 -1.70
CA HIS A 83 -22.74 2.71 -2.78
C HIS A 83 -21.83 3.93 -2.64
N ALA A 84 -20.82 4.03 -3.50
CA ALA A 84 -19.80 5.06 -3.47
C ALA A 84 -20.31 6.35 -4.11
N LYS A 85 -21.16 7.08 -3.38
CA LYS A 85 -21.91 8.23 -3.90
C LYS A 85 -21.01 9.41 -4.25
N ASN A 86 -20.02 9.71 -3.41
CA ASN A 86 -19.16 10.88 -3.58
C ASN A 86 -18.19 10.67 -4.74
N LEU A 87 -17.63 9.46 -4.88
CA LEU A 87 -16.83 9.07 -6.05
C LEU A 87 -17.70 8.98 -7.31
N GLY A 88 -18.92 8.46 -7.17
CA GLY A 88 -19.86 8.39 -8.27
C GLY A 88 -20.20 9.77 -8.82
N GLU A 89 -20.51 10.73 -7.94
CA GLU A 89 -20.80 12.12 -8.29
C GLU A 89 -19.63 12.80 -8.99
N SER A 90 -18.39 12.63 -8.50
CA SER A 90 -17.21 13.23 -9.13
C SER A 90 -16.91 12.68 -10.53
N LEU A 91 -17.39 11.47 -10.84
CA LEU A 91 -17.19 10.78 -12.11
C LEU A 91 -18.42 10.77 -13.03
N GLY A 92 -19.56 11.30 -12.58
CA GLY A 92 -20.83 11.23 -13.31
C GLY A 92 -21.42 9.82 -13.41
N LEU A 93 -21.17 8.96 -12.42
CA LEU A 93 -21.64 7.58 -12.33
C LEU A 93 -22.62 7.42 -11.16
N HIS A 94 -23.89 7.17 -11.46
CA HIS A 94 -24.94 7.11 -10.43
C HIS A 94 -24.92 5.81 -9.61
N LYS A 95 -24.39 4.73 -10.18
CA LYS A 95 -24.42 3.37 -9.60
C LYS A 95 -23.03 2.76 -9.49
N LEU A 96 -22.11 3.50 -8.88
CA LEU A 96 -20.78 3.01 -8.52
C LEU A 96 -20.80 2.36 -7.13
N TYR A 97 -20.39 1.11 -7.05
CA TYR A 97 -20.32 0.35 -5.80
C TYR A 97 -18.90 -0.16 -5.53
N ILE A 98 -18.55 -0.25 -4.25
CA ILE A 98 -17.31 -0.87 -3.77
C ILE A 98 -17.68 -2.08 -2.92
N LYS A 99 -17.29 -3.28 -3.38
CA LYS A 99 -17.34 -4.49 -2.56
C LYS A 99 -16.19 -4.48 -1.58
N ASN A 100 -16.48 -4.15 -0.32
CA ASN A 100 -15.49 -3.81 0.69
C ASN A 100 -14.97 -5.04 1.44
N GLU A 101 -14.00 -5.75 0.85
CA GLU A 101 -13.39 -6.94 1.47
C GLU A 101 -12.38 -6.61 2.59
N THR A 102 -12.17 -5.34 2.91
CA THR A 102 -11.30 -4.89 4.01
C THR A 102 -11.83 -5.25 5.40
N LEU A 103 -13.10 -5.66 5.48
CA LEU A 103 -13.83 -5.98 6.70
C LEU A 103 -13.96 -7.49 6.97
N ASN A 104 -13.27 -8.32 6.19
CA ASN A 104 -13.11 -9.74 6.54
C ASN A 104 -12.27 -9.90 7.83
N PRO A 105 -12.29 -11.07 8.50
CA PRO A 105 -11.65 -11.29 9.80
C PRO A 105 -10.16 -10.94 9.88
N THR A 106 -9.39 -11.24 8.83
CA THR A 106 -7.97 -10.86 8.73
C THR A 106 -7.76 -9.59 7.91
N GLY A 107 -8.86 -8.93 7.50
CA GLY A 107 -8.88 -7.68 6.75
C GLY A 107 -8.69 -7.83 5.25
N VAL A 108 -8.86 -9.03 4.68
CA VAL A 108 -8.65 -9.31 3.25
C VAL A 108 -9.59 -10.38 2.70
N PHE A 109 -9.91 -10.32 1.41
CA PHE A 109 -10.78 -11.30 0.72
C PHE A 109 -10.33 -12.77 0.80
N LYS A 110 -9.04 -12.98 1.13
CA LYS A 110 -8.41 -14.32 1.15
C LYS A 110 -9.07 -15.26 2.13
N ASP A 111 -9.70 -14.71 3.16
CA ASP A 111 -10.42 -15.41 4.22
C ASP A 111 -11.51 -16.33 3.67
N ARG A 112 -12.25 -15.87 2.64
CA ARG A 112 -13.28 -16.68 1.96
C ARG A 112 -12.73 -17.98 1.39
N GLY A 113 -11.61 -17.89 0.68
CA GLY A 113 -10.94 -19.06 0.11
C GLY A 113 -10.31 -19.93 1.19
N THR A 114 -9.75 -19.32 2.22
CA THR A 114 -9.09 -20.03 3.32
C THR A 114 -10.08 -20.79 4.21
N MET A 115 -11.32 -20.31 4.37
CA MET A 115 -12.39 -21.08 5.02
C MET A 115 -12.59 -22.45 4.34
N VAL A 116 -12.77 -22.47 3.02
CA VAL A 116 -12.99 -23.72 2.28
C VAL A 116 -11.74 -24.58 2.30
N GLU A 117 -10.57 -23.98 2.05
CA GLU A 117 -9.27 -24.66 2.04
C GLU A 117 -8.95 -25.36 3.37
N ILE A 118 -9.08 -24.68 4.50
CA ILE A 118 -8.77 -25.25 5.83
C ILE A 118 -9.84 -26.24 6.28
N THR A 119 -11.10 -26.02 5.90
CA THR A 119 -12.15 -27.03 6.09
C THR A 119 -11.82 -28.32 5.33
N LYS A 120 -11.34 -28.21 4.08
CA LYS A 120 -10.86 -29.36 3.31
C LYS A 120 -9.62 -30.01 3.91
N ALA A 121 -8.67 -29.23 4.40
CA ALA A 121 -7.51 -29.77 5.10
C ALA A 121 -7.93 -30.68 6.27
N LYS A 122 -8.90 -30.25 7.09
CA LYS A 122 -9.46 -31.08 8.17
C LYS A 122 -10.20 -32.31 7.64
N GLU A 123 -10.99 -32.16 6.58
CA GLU A 123 -11.72 -33.29 5.96
C GLU A 123 -10.77 -34.36 5.41
N LEU A 124 -9.63 -33.94 4.87
CA LEU A 124 -8.57 -34.83 4.39
C LEU A 124 -7.69 -35.39 5.52
N GLY A 125 -7.95 -35.03 6.78
CA GLY A 125 -7.22 -35.55 7.94
C GLY A 125 -5.84 -34.93 8.16
N ALA A 126 -5.62 -33.69 7.70
CA ALA A 126 -4.34 -33.01 7.88
C ALA A 126 -3.98 -32.85 9.36
N THR A 127 -2.72 -33.14 9.70
CA THR A 127 -2.17 -33.00 11.06
C THR A 127 -1.55 -31.63 11.31
N ALA A 128 -1.19 -30.91 10.24
CA ALA A 128 -0.71 -29.54 10.24
C ALA A 128 -0.87 -28.92 8.83
N VAL A 129 -0.66 -27.61 8.75
CA VAL A 129 -0.71 -26.83 7.51
C VAL A 129 0.61 -26.12 7.29
N CYS A 130 1.05 -26.03 6.04
CA CYS A 130 2.21 -25.23 5.66
C CYS A 130 1.96 -24.36 4.44
N VAL A 131 2.64 -23.22 4.36
CA VAL A 131 2.54 -22.30 3.23
C VAL A 131 3.82 -21.48 3.07
N ALA A 132 4.19 -21.17 1.83
CA ALA A 132 5.21 -20.15 1.54
C ALA A 132 4.51 -18.84 1.17
N SER A 133 4.49 -17.87 2.08
CA SER A 133 3.92 -16.54 1.82
C SER A 133 4.36 -15.56 2.91
N SER A 134 4.63 -14.31 2.54
CA SER A 134 5.00 -13.23 3.45
C SER A 134 3.91 -12.15 3.60
N GLY A 135 2.71 -12.39 3.07
CA GLY A 135 1.65 -11.37 3.01
C GLY A 135 0.28 -11.90 3.42
N ASN A 136 -0.76 -11.33 2.80
CA ASN A 136 -2.18 -11.58 3.11
C ASN A 136 -2.57 -13.06 3.21
N MET A 137 -1.95 -13.92 2.40
CA MET A 137 -2.24 -15.35 2.40
C MET A 137 -1.73 -16.04 3.67
N ALA A 138 -0.51 -15.72 4.11
CA ALA A 138 0.03 -16.27 5.35
C ALA A 138 -0.80 -15.87 6.57
N ALA A 139 -1.22 -14.60 6.65
CA ALA A 139 -2.04 -14.10 7.75
C ALA A 139 -3.41 -14.81 7.80
N SER A 140 -4.07 -14.93 6.64
CA SER A 140 -5.35 -15.65 6.51
C SER A 140 -5.21 -17.12 6.91
N VAL A 141 -4.26 -17.86 6.31
CA VAL A 141 -4.04 -19.28 6.64
C VAL A 141 -3.71 -19.49 8.12
N ALA A 142 -2.88 -18.62 8.71
CA ALA A 142 -2.54 -18.70 10.12
C ALA A 142 -3.76 -18.51 11.04
N ALA A 143 -4.64 -17.56 10.74
CA ALA A 143 -5.85 -17.31 11.54
C ALA A 143 -6.79 -18.51 11.54
N TYR A 144 -7.09 -19.07 10.35
CA TYR A 144 -7.98 -20.22 10.23
C TYR A 144 -7.35 -21.50 10.80
N ALA A 145 -6.04 -21.72 10.60
CA ALA A 145 -5.35 -22.84 11.20
C ALA A 145 -5.38 -22.78 12.73
N SER A 146 -5.27 -21.58 13.31
CA SER A 146 -5.38 -21.35 14.76
C SER A 146 -6.72 -21.81 15.32
N VAL A 147 -7.84 -21.37 14.71
CA VAL A 147 -9.19 -21.79 15.12
C VAL A 147 -9.47 -23.26 14.80
N ALA A 148 -8.89 -23.78 13.71
CA ALA A 148 -8.92 -25.20 13.37
C ALA A 148 -8.11 -26.09 14.34
N LYS A 149 -7.30 -25.50 15.23
CA LYS A 149 -6.32 -26.19 16.08
C LYS A 149 -5.31 -27.01 15.28
N LEU A 150 -4.94 -26.52 14.10
CA LEU A 150 -3.91 -27.10 13.24
C LEU A 150 -2.62 -26.29 13.39
N PRO A 151 -1.47 -26.94 13.70
CA PRO A 151 -0.18 -26.27 13.64
C PRO A 151 0.03 -25.65 12.25
N CYS A 152 0.41 -24.37 12.20
CA CYS A 152 0.66 -23.65 10.95
C CYS A 152 2.15 -23.31 10.82
N TYR A 153 2.76 -23.70 9.70
CA TYR A 153 4.15 -23.40 9.38
C TYR A 153 4.23 -22.47 8.17
N VAL A 154 4.94 -21.35 8.31
CA VAL A 154 5.05 -20.34 7.26
C VAL A 154 6.50 -20.13 6.87
N LEU A 155 6.84 -20.41 5.63
CA LEU A 155 8.19 -20.24 5.09
C LEU A 155 8.29 -18.90 4.34
N VAL A 156 9.26 -18.07 4.72
CA VAL A 156 9.50 -16.76 4.10
C VAL A 156 10.99 -16.52 3.87
N PRO A 157 11.38 -15.66 2.92
CA PRO A 157 12.78 -15.24 2.79
C PRO A 157 13.29 -14.54 4.06
N GLU A 158 14.59 -14.71 4.36
CA GLU A 158 15.32 -13.92 5.34
C GLU A 158 15.21 -12.41 5.02
N GLY A 159 15.04 -11.59 6.06
CA GLY A 159 14.86 -10.14 5.89
C GLY A 159 13.44 -9.71 5.50
N THR A 160 12.46 -10.63 5.45
CA THR A 160 11.04 -10.27 5.31
C THR A 160 10.65 -9.29 6.44
N PRO A 161 10.11 -8.09 6.13
CA PRO A 161 9.81 -7.09 7.14
C PRO A 161 8.86 -7.61 8.22
N ILE A 162 9.23 -7.42 9.49
CA ILE A 162 8.46 -7.94 10.64
C ILE A 162 7.02 -7.42 10.66
N GLY A 163 6.79 -6.18 10.22
CA GLY A 163 5.45 -5.60 10.12
C GLY A 163 4.50 -6.40 9.21
N LYS A 164 5.02 -7.03 8.14
CA LYS A 164 4.21 -7.90 7.26
C LYS A 164 3.92 -9.26 7.90
N LEU A 165 4.76 -9.69 8.83
CA LEU A 165 4.65 -10.97 9.53
C LEU A 165 3.86 -10.86 10.84
N ALA A 166 3.60 -9.65 11.33
CA ALA A 166 3.01 -9.40 12.64
C ALA A 166 1.69 -10.17 12.87
N GLN A 167 0.74 -10.10 11.93
CA GLN A 167 -0.52 -10.86 12.04
C GLN A 167 -0.28 -12.37 12.02
N THR A 168 0.54 -12.86 11.08
CA THR A 168 0.87 -14.28 10.96
C THR A 168 1.46 -14.84 12.27
N LEU A 169 2.38 -14.09 12.88
CA LEU A 169 2.97 -14.43 14.18
C LEU A 169 1.94 -14.36 15.31
N ALA A 170 1.10 -13.32 15.34
CA ALA A 170 0.07 -13.13 16.35
C ALA A 170 -0.97 -14.26 16.37
N PHE A 171 -1.30 -14.84 15.22
CA PHE A 171 -2.18 -16.01 15.11
C PHE A 171 -1.51 -17.34 15.55
N GLY A 172 -0.22 -17.30 15.91
CA GLY A 172 0.51 -18.46 16.44
C GLY A 172 1.20 -19.31 15.37
N ALA A 173 1.36 -18.81 14.14
CA ALA A 173 2.10 -19.54 13.12
C ALA A 173 3.60 -19.63 13.43
N ARG A 174 4.18 -20.78 13.12
CA ARG A 174 5.62 -21.06 13.21
C ARG A 174 6.29 -20.54 11.95
N VAL A 175 6.74 -19.29 11.99
CA VAL A 175 7.40 -18.64 10.86
C VAL A 175 8.87 -19.04 10.79
N VAL A 176 9.32 -19.52 9.64
CA VAL A 176 10.71 -19.92 9.37
C VAL A 176 11.27 -19.03 8.26
N GLN A 177 12.33 -18.29 8.58
CA GLN A 177 13.05 -17.48 7.59
C GLN A 177 14.11 -18.33 6.87
N ILE A 178 14.03 -18.39 5.55
CA ILE A 178 14.92 -19.14 4.68
C ILE A 178 15.92 -18.18 4.05
N ARG A 179 17.21 -18.50 4.14
CA ARG A 179 18.31 -17.73 3.53
C ARG A 179 18.37 -17.93 2.01
N SER A 180 17.29 -17.58 1.31
CA SER A 180 17.14 -17.75 -0.12
C SER A 180 15.95 -16.91 -0.63
N ALA A 181 15.73 -16.96 -1.95
CA ALA A 181 14.59 -16.31 -2.59
C ALA A 181 13.26 -17.00 -2.27
N TYR A 182 12.15 -16.35 -2.62
CA TYR A 182 10.81 -16.88 -2.44
C TYR A 182 10.59 -18.23 -3.15
N SER A 183 11.18 -18.43 -4.33
CA SER A 183 11.08 -19.70 -5.08
C SER A 183 11.58 -20.90 -4.28
N ALA A 184 12.68 -20.74 -3.53
CA ALA A 184 13.19 -21.78 -2.63
C ALA A 184 12.24 -22.02 -1.45
N CYS A 185 11.60 -20.97 -0.91
CA CYS A 185 10.61 -21.11 0.15
C CYS A 185 9.41 -21.95 -0.30
N ALA A 186 8.89 -21.69 -1.50
CA ALA A 186 7.78 -22.45 -2.09
C ALA A 186 8.16 -23.92 -2.33
N LEU A 187 9.36 -24.18 -2.86
CA LEU A 187 9.85 -25.54 -3.05
C LEU A 187 9.98 -26.29 -1.72
N LEU A 188 10.56 -25.66 -0.69
CA LEU A 188 10.70 -26.24 0.64
C LEU A 188 9.35 -26.48 1.31
N ALA A 189 8.36 -25.59 1.11
CA ALA A 189 7.01 -25.79 1.63
C ALA A 189 6.36 -27.05 1.02
N ALA A 190 6.49 -27.25 -0.29
CA ALA A 190 5.98 -28.43 -0.97
C ALA A 190 6.71 -29.72 -0.52
N GLN A 191 8.04 -29.67 -0.35
CA GLN A 191 8.81 -30.78 0.18
C GLN A 191 8.43 -31.11 1.63
N MET A 192 8.21 -30.09 2.47
CA MET A 192 7.77 -30.24 3.85
C MET A 192 6.36 -30.85 3.93
N ALA A 193 5.44 -30.39 3.08
CA ALA A 193 4.10 -30.97 2.96
C ALA A 193 4.18 -32.48 2.65
N LYS A 194 4.97 -32.86 1.65
CA LYS A 194 5.14 -34.26 1.25
C LYS A 194 5.85 -35.10 2.31
N HIS A 195 6.92 -34.60 2.92
CA HIS A 195 7.72 -35.36 3.88
C HIS A 195 6.96 -35.61 5.19
N PHE A 196 6.31 -34.58 5.75
CA PHE A 196 5.59 -34.68 7.02
C PHE A 196 4.10 -34.99 6.87
N GLN A 197 3.61 -35.16 5.63
CA GLN A 197 2.18 -35.35 5.34
C GLN A 197 1.32 -34.19 5.87
N TYR A 198 1.83 -32.96 5.76
CA TYR A 198 1.09 -31.75 6.09
C TYR A 198 0.27 -31.28 4.88
N TYR A 199 -0.78 -30.51 5.13
CA TYR A 199 -1.54 -29.87 4.06
C TYR A 199 -0.77 -28.64 3.54
N LEU A 200 -0.49 -28.60 2.24
CA LEU A 200 0.10 -27.43 1.59
C LEU A 200 -1.00 -26.42 1.27
N ALA A 201 -1.09 -25.36 2.06
CA ALA A 201 -1.98 -24.24 1.80
C ALA A 201 -1.41 -23.30 0.72
N GLY A 202 -2.30 -22.51 0.11
CA GLY A 202 -2.10 -21.91 -1.20
C GLY A 202 -2.71 -22.74 -2.33
N ASP A 203 -3.70 -23.59 -2.03
CA ASP A 203 -4.39 -24.41 -3.00
C ASP A 203 -5.40 -23.60 -3.80
N TYR A 204 -5.07 -23.34 -5.06
CA TYR A 204 -5.83 -22.48 -5.94
C TYR A 204 -7.22 -23.02 -6.26
N THR A 205 -7.45 -24.34 -6.24
CA THR A 205 -8.76 -24.92 -6.57
C THR A 205 -9.77 -24.68 -5.47
N PHE A 206 -9.52 -25.11 -4.23
CA PHE A 206 -10.47 -24.92 -3.14
C PHE A 206 -10.59 -23.45 -2.71
N ARG A 207 -9.53 -22.67 -2.87
CA ARG A 207 -9.59 -21.23 -2.62
C ARG A 207 -10.49 -20.50 -3.61
N THR A 208 -10.51 -20.91 -4.89
CA THR A 208 -11.46 -20.40 -5.89
C THR A 208 -12.89 -20.63 -5.42
N GLU A 209 -13.18 -21.84 -4.92
CA GLU A 209 -14.52 -22.21 -4.45
C GLU A 209 -15.00 -21.41 -3.24
N GLY A 210 -14.11 -20.99 -2.35
CA GLY A 210 -14.49 -20.06 -1.29
C GLY A 210 -14.64 -18.62 -1.79
N GLN A 211 -13.72 -18.16 -2.64
CA GLN A 211 -13.69 -16.80 -3.16
C GLN A 211 -14.90 -16.44 -4.04
N LYS A 212 -15.50 -17.43 -4.73
CA LYS A 212 -16.66 -17.21 -5.60
C LYS A 212 -17.89 -16.72 -4.86
N SER A 213 -17.92 -16.88 -3.53
CA SER A 213 -18.93 -16.27 -2.67
C SER A 213 -19.04 -14.76 -2.82
N GLN A 214 -17.96 -14.06 -3.19
CA GLN A 214 -18.05 -12.64 -3.55
C GLN A 214 -19.02 -12.39 -4.69
N GLY A 215 -19.01 -13.24 -5.73
CA GLY A 215 -19.92 -13.13 -6.86
C GLY A 215 -21.38 -13.31 -6.44
N TYR A 216 -21.66 -14.31 -5.59
CA TYR A 216 -23.01 -14.53 -5.05
C TYR A 216 -23.50 -13.34 -4.23
N GLU A 217 -22.65 -12.84 -3.32
CA GLU A 217 -23.01 -11.72 -2.45
C GLU A 217 -23.29 -10.45 -3.24
N ILE A 218 -22.51 -10.15 -4.28
CA ILE A 218 -22.74 -8.98 -5.15
C ILE A 218 -24.13 -9.06 -5.78
N ILE A 219 -24.50 -10.21 -6.34
CA ILE A 219 -25.83 -10.41 -6.93
C ILE A 219 -26.93 -10.25 -5.89
N GLU A 220 -26.76 -10.84 -4.71
CA GLU A 220 -27.75 -10.77 -3.65
C GLU A 220 -27.93 -9.34 -3.11
N GLN A 221 -26.83 -8.64 -2.87
CA GLN A 221 -26.81 -7.24 -2.40
C GLN A 221 -27.33 -6.26 -3.45
N LEU A 222 -27.31 -6.64 -4.74
CA LEU A 222 -27.97 -5.93 -5.84
C LEU A 222 -29.40 -6.43 -6.09
N PHE A 223 -30.01 -7.10 -5.10
CA PHE A 223 -31.39 -7.60 -5.17
C PHE A 223 -31.64 -8.56 -6.34
N TRP A 224 -30.71 -9.50 -6.53
CA TRP A 224 -30.76 -10.52 -7.58
C TRP A 224 -30.67 -9.94 -9.01
N LYS A 225 -30.05 -8.77 -9.14
CA LYS A 225 -29.73 -8.15 -10.43
C LYS A 225 -28.25 -8.27 -10.73
N THR A 226 -27.94 -8.53 -11.99
CA THR A 226 -26.57 -8.55 -12.49
C THR A 226 -26.08 -7.11 -12.68
N PRO A 227 -24.88 -6.73 -12.18
CA PRO A 227 -24.27 -5.46 -12.52
C PRO A 227 -23.87 -5.43 -14.01
N ASP A 228 -23.70 -4.25 -14.59
CA ASP A 228 -23.20 -4.12 -15.95
C ASP A 228 -21.70 -4.46 -16.02
N TYR A 229 -20.96 -4.03 -14.99
CA TYR A 229 -19.51 -4.23 -14.89
C TYR A 229 -19.07 -4.69 -13.50
N VAL A 230 -18.14 -5.64 -13.47
CA VAL A 230 -17.39 -6.00 -12.26
C VAL A 230 -15.90 -5.78 -12.52
N VAL A 231 -15.27 -4.94 -11.71
CA VAL A 231 -13.88 -4.50 -11.89
C VAL A 231 -13.00 -5.12 -10.81
N CYS A 232 -12.04 -5.94 -11.24
CA CYS A 232 -11.30 -6.85 -10.37
C CYS A 232 -9.78 -6.64 -10.52
N PRO A 233 -9.05 -6.52 -9.40
CA PRO A 233 -7.58 -6.57 -9.41
C PRO A 233 -7.08 -7.95 -9.88
N ILE A 234 -6.01 -7.97 -10.67
CA ILE A 234 -5.35 -9.18 -11.13
C ILE A 234 -3.95 -9.27 -10.53
N GLY A 235 -3.75 -10.24 -9.64
CA GLY A 235 -2.44 -10.76 -9.21
C GLY A 235 -2.22 -12.14 -9.83
N CYS A 236 -2.39 -13.22 -9.04
CA CYS A 236 -2.40 -14.60 -9.57
C CYS A 236 -3.64 -14.93 -10.41
N GLY A 237 -4.74 -14.20 -10.22
CA GLY A 237 -5.97 -14.33 -11.01
C GLY A 237 -7.13 -15.11 -10.41
N THR A 238 -6.87 -15.87 -9.36
CA THR A 238 -7.84 -16.78 -8.72
C THR A 238 -9.10 -16.08 -8.26
N ASN A 239 -8.98 -14.88 -7.67
CA ASN A 239 -10.15 -14.12 -7.22
C ASN A 239 -11.01 -13.63 -8.38
N PHE A 240 -10.37 -13.20 -9.47
CA PHE A 240 -11.04 -12.73 -10.67
C PHE A 240 -11.93 -13.84 -11.24
N HIS A 241 -11.31 -15.00 -11.47
CA HIS A 241 -12.00 -16.17 -11.99
C HIS A 241 -13.07 -16.68 -11.01
N ALA A 242 -12.79 -16.69 -9.71
CA ALA A 242 -13.76 -17.09 -8.69
C ALA A 242 -15.03 -16.24 -8.72
N ILE A 243 -14.90 -14.91 -8.79
CA ILE A 243 -16.05 -14.00 -8.84
C ILE A 243 -16.90 -14.30 -10.08
N TYR A 244 -16.27 -14.46 -11.25
CA TYR A 244 -16.97 -14.81 -12.48
C TYR A 244 -17.69 -16.15 -12.36
N LYS A 245 -16.98 -17.19 -11.88
CA LYS A 245 -17.54 -18.51 -11.65
C LYS A 245 -18.77 -18.48 -10.74
N GLY A 246 -18.74 -17.71 -9.64
CA GLY A 246 -19.90 -17.58 -8.76
C GLY A 246 -21.13 -17.00 -9.49
N MET A 247 -20.92 -15.97 -10.32
CA MET A 247 -22.01 -15.39 -11.11
C MET A 247 -22.48 -16.33 -12.22
N GLU A 248 -21.56 -17.05 -12.85
CA GLU A 248 -21.84 -18.09 -13.85
C GLU A 248 -22.70 -19.23 -13.28
N GLU A 249 -22.41 -19.67 -12.06
CA GLU A 249 -23.20 -20.70 -11.38
C GLU A 249 -24.63 -20.21 -11.09
N PHE A 250 -24.81 -18.97 -10.64
CA PHE A 250 -26.14 -18.39 -10.47
C PHE A 250 -26.89 -18.25 -11.80
N TYR A 251 -26.19 -17.94 -12.88
CA TYR A 251 -26.77 -17.91 -14.23
C TYR A 251 -27.20 -19.30 -14.70
N LYS A 252 -26.33 -20.32 -14.55
CA LYS A 252 -26.62 -21.72 -14.89
C LYS A 252 -27.82 -22.28 -14.12
N LEU A 253 -28.01 -21.84 -12.88
CA LEU A 253 -29.14 -22.22 -12.03
C LEU A 253 -30.41 -21.38 -12.28
N GLY A 254 -30.39 -20.44 -13.22
CA GLY A 254 -31.53 -19.58 -13.54
C GLY A 254 -31.87 -18.57 -12.44
N LEU A 255 -30.94 -18.29 -11.52
CA LEU A 255 -31.13 -17.30 -10.44
C LEU A 255 -30.93 -15.87 -10.93
N ILE A 256 -30.19 -15.68 -12.02
CA ILE A 256 -30.02 -14.43 -12.76
C ILE A 256 -30.16 -14.67 -14.26
N SER A 257 -30.49 -13.62 -15.02
CA SER A 257 -30.78 -13.72 -16.47
C SER A 257 -29.63 -13.32 -17.39
N SER A 258 -28.53 -12.82 -16.85
CA SER A 258 -27.36 -12.38 -17.61
C SER A 258 -26.09 -12.38 -16.75
N LEU A 259 -24.93 -12.32 -17.41
CA LEU A 259 -23.61 -12.16 -16.78
C LEU A 259 -23.06 -10.75 -16.98
N PRO A 260 -22.26 -10.22 -16.04
CA PRO A 260 -21.66 -8.90 -16.17
C PRO A 260 -20.48 -8.94 -17.13
N LYS A 261 -20.07 -7.77 -17.63
CA LYS A 261 -18.76 -7.59 -18.28
C LYS A 261 -17.68 -7.51 -17.20
N LEU A 262 -16.60 -8.25 -17.36
CA LEU A 262 -15.49 -8.19 -16.40
C LEU A 262 -14.42 -7.21 -16.86
N ILE A 263 -13.92 -6.40 -15.93
CA ILE A 263 -12.76 -5.53 -16.16
C ILE A 263 -11.61 -6.00 -15.28
N GLY A 264 -10.59 -6.56 -15.91
CA GLY A 264 -9.36 -7.00 -15.27
C GLY A 264 -8.33 -5.88 -15.18
N VAL A 265 -7.74 -5.67 -14.01
CA VAL A 265 -6.79 -4.57 -13.80
C VAL A 265 -5.48 -5.05 -13.20
N GLN A 266 -4.37 -4.77 -13.88
CA GLN A 266 -3.01 -5.02 -13.38
C GLN A 266 -2.27 -3.71 -13.07
N ALA A 267 -1.25 -3.76 -12.22
CA ALA A 267 -0.30 -2.65 -12.12
C ALA A 267 0.62 -2.64 -13.34
N SER A 268 1.01 -1.47 -13.86
CA SER A 268 1.83 -1.36 -15.08
C SER A 268 3.13 -2.16 -15.01
N GLY A 269 3.77 -2.24 -13.84
CA GLY A 269 4.99 -3.03 -13.64
C GLY A 269 4.78 -4.54 -13.48
N ALA A 270 3.55 -5.04 -13.62
CA ALA A 270 3.17 -6.46 -13.53
C ALA A 270 1.99 -6.78 -14.48
N ASN A 271 1.98 -6.20 -15.68
CA ASN A 271 0.82 -6.13 -16.59
C ASN A 271 0.79 -7.19 -17.72
N SER A 272 1.31 -8.40 -17.48
CA SER A 272 1.43 -9.44 -18.50
C SER A 272 0.12 -9.79 -19.24
N LEU A 273 -1.03 -9.80 -18.53
CA LEU A 273 -2.33 -10.10 -19.12
C LEU A 273 -2.95 -8.88 -19.80
N ALA A 274 -2.71 -7.67 -19.29
CA ALA A 274 -3.15 -6.44 -19.97
C ALA A 274 -2.46 -6.31 -21.33
N GLN A 275 -1.15 -6.59 -21.41
CA GLN A 275 -0.40 -6.63 -22.67
C GLN A 275 -0.94 -7.69 -23.62
N ALA A 276 -1.15 -8.92 -23.13
CA ALA A 276 -1.72 -10.01 -23.92
C ALA A 276 -3.10 -9.64 -24.50
N PHE A 277 -3.98 -9.06 -23.67
CA PHE A 277 -5.31 -8.62 -24.10
C PHE A 277 -5.24 -7.52 -25.16
N GLN A 278 -4.37 -6.52 -24.99
CA GLN A 278 -4.16 -5.46 -25.97
C GLN A 278 -3.70 -6.03 -27.33
N GLN A 279 -2.90 -7.10 -27.31
CA GLN A 279 -2.45 -7.83 -28.49
C GLN A 279 -3.47 -8.87 -28.99
N ARG A 280 -4.64 -9.00 -28.35
CA ARG A 280 -5.69 -10.00 -28.65
C ARG A 280 -5.19 -11.44 -28.58
N ARG A 281 -4.22 -11.71 -27.70
CA ARG A 281 -3.65 -13.03 -27.43
C ARG A 281 -4.50 -13.78 -26.38
N LYS A 282 -4.39 -15.12 -26.38
CA LYS A 282 -4.98 -16.02 -25.37
C LYS A 282 -3.95 -16.56 -24.37
N ASP A 283 -2.69 -16.28 -24.63
CA ASP A 283 -1.50 -16.57 -23.84
C ASP A 283 -0.83 -15.25 -23.44
N PHE A 284 0.13 -15.32 -22.51
CA PHE A 284 0.84 -14.14 -22.00
C PHE A 284 2.31 -14.45 -21.78
N ASP A 285 3.13 -13.42 -21.86
CA ASP A 285 4.56 -13.51 -21.61
C ASP A 285 4.84 -13.28 -20.11
N VAL A 286 5.76 -14.06 -19.54
CA VAL A 286 6.14 -13.96 -18.12
C VAL A 286 7.01 -12.72 -17.90
N ILE A 287 6.66 -11.94 -16.88
CA ILE A 287 7.51 -10.85 -16.39
C ILE A 287 8.40 -11.40 -15.27
N GLU A 288 9.71 -11.50 -15.48
CA GLU A 288 10.61 -12.12 -14.50
C GLU A 288 10.71 -11.33 -13.17
N LYS A 289 10.68 -10.00 -13.26
CA LYS A 289 10.88 -9.09 -12.12
C LYS A 289 9.76 -8.04 -12.07
N PRO A 290 8.53 -8.43 -11.70
CA PRO A 290 7.44 -7.48 -11.55
C PRO A 290 7.78 -6.47 -10.46
N HIS A 291 7.50 -5.18 -10.69
CA HIS A 291 7.79 -4.11 -9.74
C HIS A 291 6.62 -3.12 -9.66
N THR A 292 5.97 -3.07 -8.51
CA THR A 292 4.88 -2.13 -8.23
C THR A 292 4.79 -1.85 -6.72
N VAL A 293 4.27 -0.69 -6.34
CA VAL A 293 3.88 -0.38 -4.96
C VAL A 293 2.78 -1.32 -4.45
N ALA A 294 1.95 -1.88 -5.34
CA ALA A 294 0.88 -2.80 -5.00
C ALA A 294 1.42 -4.24 -4.84
N SER A 295 2.16 -4.48 -3.76
CA SER A 295 2.92 -5.73 -3.58
C SER A 295 2.07 -7.01 -3.63
N ALA A 296 0.77 -6.96 -3.29
CA ALA A 296 -0.13 -8.11 -3.36
C ALA A 296 -0.50 -8.55 -4.79
N ILE A 297 -0.28 -7.71 -5.81
CA ILE A 297 -0.51 -7.99 -7.23
C ILE A 297 0.77 -7.90 -8.06
N ALA A 298 1.95 -7.84 -7.43
CA ALA A 298 3.25 -7.88 -8.08
C ALA A 298 3.58 -9.30 -8.59
N VAL A 299 2.77 -9.83 -9.51
CA VAL A 299 2.84 -11.21 -10.02
C VAL A 299 3.15 -11.19 -11.50
N GLY A 300 4.33 -11.70 -11.88
CA GLY A 300 4.77 -11.71 -13.27
C GLY A 300 4.36 -12.96 -14.07
N ASN A 301 4.01 -14.05 -13.38
CA ASN A 301 3.46 -15.27 -13.98
C ASN A 301 2.14 -15.66 -13.29
N PRO A 302 1.00 -15.08 -13.70
CA PRO A 302 -0.31 -15.39 -13.11
C PRO A 302 -0.73 -16.84 -13.38
N LEU A 303 -0.91 -17.63 -12.32
CA LEU A 303 -1.25 -19.05 -12.43
C LEU A 303 -2.54 -19.28 -13.22
N ASP A 304 -3.57 -18.48 -12.98
CA ASP A 304 -4.88 -18.57 -13.65
C ASP A 304 -4.95 -17.68 -14.91
N GLY A 305 -3.82 -17.20 -15.44
CA GLY A 305 -3.80 -16.17 -16.50
C GLY A 305 -4.58 -16.55 -17.77
N ALA A 306 -4.52 -17.82 -18.20
CA ALA A 306 -5.30 -18.31 -19.34
C ALA A 306 -6.81 -18.35 -19.04
N LYS A 307 -7.22 -18.66 -17.80
CA LYS A 307 -8.63 -18.64 -17.37
C LYS A 307 -9.16 -17.20 -17.39
N ILE A 308 -8.40 -16.27 -16.83
CA ILE A 308 -8.77 -14.85 -16.78
C ILE A 308 -8.96 -14.28 -18.18
N LEU A 309 -8.04 -14.56 -19.12
CA LEU A 309 -8.20 -14.11 -20.50
C LEU A 309 -9.48 -14.68 -21.12
N ALA A 310 -9.77 -15.97 -20.89
CA ALA A 310 -11.03 -16.59 -21.33
C ALA A 310 -12.25 -15.87 -20.72
N ASP A 311 -12.29 -15.71 -19.40
CA ASP A 311 -13.37 -15.02 -18.67
C ASP A 311 -13.60 -13.59 -19.19
N ILE A 312 -12.52 -12.85 -19.49
CA ILE A 312 -12.59 -11.49 -20.06
C ILE A 312 -13.17 -11.52 -21.47
N TYR A 313 -12.74 -12.43 -22.33
CA TYR A 313 -13.27 -12.53 -23.70
C TYR A 313 -14.72 -13.01 -23.73
N GLU A 314 -15.08 -14.01 -22.91
CA GLU A 314 -16.43 -14.58 -22.82
C GLU A 314 -17.43 -13.57 -22.26
N SER A 315 -17.03 -12.78 -21.26
CA SER A 315 -17.86 -11.72 -20.69
C SER A 315 -17.97 -10.48 -21.60
N GLY A 316 -17.22 -10.40 -22.70
CA GLY A 316 -17.14 -9.18 -23.52
C GLY A 316 -16.53 -8.00 -22.76
N GLY A 317 -15.59 -8.31 -21.87
CA GLY A 317 -14.96 -7.41 -20.92
C GLY A 317 -13.73 -6.67 -21.45
N LEU A 318 -12.90 -6.19 -20.53
CA LEU A 318 -11.69 -5.41 -20.80
C LEU A 318 -10.55 -5.83 -19.86
N CYS A 319 -9.30 -5.74 -20.32
CA CYS A 319 -8.12 -5.79 -19.45
C CYS A 319 -7.29 -4.52 -19.66
N LEU A 320 -6.82 -3.90 -18.57
CA LEU A 320 -5.96 -2.70 -18.62
C LEU A 320 -5.00 -2.64 -17.44
N ASP A 321 -4.05 -1.71 -17.51
CA ASP A 321 -3.13 -1.41 -16.42
C ASP A 321 -3.23 0.02 -15.88
N ILE A 322 -2.73 0.17 -14.64
CA ILE A 322 -2.68 1.39 -13.87
C ILE A 322 -1.27 1.59 -13.32
N ASP A 323 -0.75 2.80 -13.50
CA ASP A 323 0.55 3.22 -12.96
C ASP A 323 0.49 3.41 -11.44
N ASP A 324 1.59 3.08 -10.77
CA ASP A 324 1.71 3.13 -9.30
C ASP A 324 1.32 4.48 -8.72
N GLU A 325 1.69 5.57 -9.39
CA GLU A 325 1.40 6.91 -8.88
C GLU A 325 -0.10 7.21 -8.94
N TYR A 326 -0.72 6.99 -10.10
CA TYR A 326 -2.16 7.14 -10.28
C TYR A 326 -2.95 6.27 -9.30
N LEU A 327 -2.46 5.05 -9.03
CA LEU A 327 -3.02 4.14 -8.04
C LEU A 327 -2.99 4.73 -6.62
N LEU A 328 -1.87 5.31 -6.19
CA LEU A 328 -1.76 5.90 -4.85
C LEU A 328 -2.69 7.11 -4.70
N TYR A 329 -2.85 7.95 -5.73
CA TYR A 329 -3.83 9.03 -5.68
C TYR A 329 -5.27 8.53 -5.57
N ALA A 330 -5.62 7.53 -6.36
CA ALA A 330 -6.93 6.89 -6.27
C ALA A 330 -7.17 6.30 -4.87
N GLN A 331 -6.11 5.84 -4.18
CA GLN A 331 -6.20 5.31 -2.82
C GLN A 331 -6.57 6.40 -1.83
N LEU A 332 -5.95 7.58 -1.95
CA LEU A 332 -6.28 8.73 -1.11
C LEU A 332 -7.69 9.25 -1.41
N GLU A 333 -8.08 9.31 -2.67
CA GLU A 333 -9.41 9.75 -3.08
C GLU A 333 -10.50 8.83 -2.53
N GLN A 334 -10.36 7.51 -2.69
CA GLN A 334 -11.30 6.53 -2.12
C GLN A 334 -11.38 6.65 -0.59
N ALA A 335 -10.24 6.84 0.09
CA ALA A 335 -10.22 7.00 1.54
C ALA A 335 -10.90 8.31 1.98
N ARG A 336 -10.65 9.43 1.29
CA ARG A 336 -11.19 10.75 1.63
C ARG A 336 -12.68 10.89 1.33
N LEU A 337 -13.12 10.37 0.18
CA LEU A 337 -14.49 10.58 -0.29
C LEU A 337 -15.47 9.51 0.20
N GLU A 338 -15.03 8.28 0.46
CA GLU A 338 -15.93 7.20 0.91
C GLU A 338 -15.59 6.64 2.30
N GLY A 339 -14.48 7.07 2.91
CA GLY A 339 -14.02 6.51 4.18
C GLY A 339 -13.54 5.06 4.08
N ILE A 340 -13.24 4.57 2.87
CA ILE A 340 -12.77 3.19 2.64
C ILE A 340 -11.26 3.18 2.43
N PHE A 341 -10.53 2.89 3.51
CA PHE A 341 -9.07 2.77 3.48
C PHE A 341 -8.63 1.33 3.12
N ALA A 342 -8.35 1.11 1.83
CA ALA A 342 -7.85 -0.15 1.29
C ALA A 342 -6.35 -0.07 0.94
N GLU A 343 -5.65 -1.21 0.88
CA GLU A 343 -4.26 -1.28 0.39
C GLU A 343 -4.20 -0.97 -1.12
N PRO A 344 -3.02 -0.64 -1.72
CA PRO A 344 -2.97 -0.26 -3.14
C PRO A 344 -3.59 -1.31 -4.07
N ALA A 345 -3.34 -2.61 -3.83
CA ALA A 345 -3.97 -3.68 -4.60
C ALA A 345 -5.50 -3.74 -4.45
N GLY A 346 -6.04 -3.25 -3.33
CA GLY A 346 -7.48 -3.12 -3.09
C GLY A 346 -8.10 -1.87 -3.70
N VAL A 347 -7.31 -0.94 -4.24
CA VAL A 347 -7.85 0.28 -4.85
C VAL A 347 -7.80 0.24 -6.37
N ILE A 348 -6.98 -0.63 -6.94
CA ILE A 348 -6.70 -0.61 -8.39
C ILE A 348 -7.95 -0.78 -9.27
N ALA A 349 -8.99 -1.46 -8.77
CA ALA A 349 -10.29 -1.51 -9.44
C ALA A 349 -10.96 -0.12 -9.56
N TYR A 350 -11.00 0.65 -8.47
CA TYR A 350 -11.50 2.02 -8.49
C TYR A 350 -10.62 2.92 -9.38
N ALA A 351 -9.30 2.78 -9.31
CA ALA A 351 -8.38 3.53 -10.18
C ALA A 351 -8.67 3.28 -11.67
N ALA A 352 -8.95 2.03 -12.07
CA ALA A 352 -9.38 1.74 -13.44
C ALA A 352 -10.72 2.36 -13.80
N VAL A 353 -11.71 2.32 -12.90
CA VAL A 353 -13.00 2.98 -13.14
C VAL A 353 -12.82 4.47 -13.35
N LYS A 354 -12.01 5.13 -12.52
CA LYS A 354 -11.67 6.55 -12.67
C LYS A 354 -11.08 6.85 -14.05
N LYS A 355 -10.03 6.12 -14.45
CA LYS A 355 -9.36 6.26 -15.76
C LYS A 355 -10.29 6.02 -16.95
N LEU A 356 -11.25 5.11 -16.82
CA LEU A 356 -12.25 4.80 -17.86
C LEU A 356 -13.39 5.81 -17.91
N ALA A 357 -13.83 6.32 -16.75
CA ALA A 357 -14.85 7.37 -16.65
C ALA A 357 -14.36 8.70 -17.24
N GLU A 358 -13.09 9.06 -17.01
CA GLU A 358 -12.42 10.21 -17.66
C GLU A 358 -12.47 10.12 -19.19
N LYS A 359 -12.52 8.89 -19.74
CA LYS A 359 -12.64 8.61 -21.18
C LYS A 359 -14.08 8.40 -21.65
N LYS A 360 -15.08 8.64 -20.80
CA LYS A 360 -16.51 8.43 -21.07
C LYS A 360 -16.84 7.01 -21.53
N PHE A 361 -16.12 6.02 -21.01
CA PHE A 361 -16.34 4.61 -21.36
C PHE A 361 -17.69 4.08 -20.83
N PHE A 362 -18.06 4.48 -19.62
CA PHE A 362 -19.30 4.08 -18.97
C PHE A 362 -20.45 5.04 -19.29
N LYS A 363 -21.68 4.52 -19.25
CA LYS A 363 -22.89 5.34 -19.20
C LYS A 363 -23.17 5.74 -17.74
N PRO A 364 -23.84 6.88 -17.50
CA PRO A 364 -24.15 7.34 -16.15
C PRO A 364 -24.93 6.33 -15.28
N ASP A 365 -25.80 5.53 -15.91
CA ASP A 365 -26.67 4.57 -15.23
C ASP A 365 -26.14 3.13 -15.18
N ASP A 366 -24.93 2.88 -15.73
CA ASP A 366 -24.29 1.57 -15.64
C ASP A 366 -24.01 1.23 -14.17
N THR A 367 -24.36 0.01 -13.77
CA THR A 367 -24.08 -0.53 -12.44
C THR A 367 -22.68 -1.11 -12.42
N ILE A 368 -21.78 -0.47 -11.69
CA ILE A 368 -20.34 -0.79 -11.69
C ILE A 368 -19.94 -1.23 -10.28
N VAL A 369 -19.30 -2.39 -10.15
CA VAL A 369 -18.83 -2.92 -8.86
C VAL A 369 -17.31 -3.03 -8.87
N CYS A 370 -16.64 -2.24 -8.03
CA CYS A 370 -15.20 -2.29 -7.77
C CYS A 370 -14.89 -3.24 -6.60
N ILE A 371 -13.95 -4.17 -6.79
CA ILE A 371 -13.54 -5.07 -5.70
C ILE A 371 -12.40 -4.45 -4.88
N ALA A 372 -12.68 -4.10 -3.62
CA ALA A 372 -11.68 -3.60 -2.68
C ALA A 372 -11.11 -4.72 -1.82
N THR A 373 -10.02 -5.33 -2.28
CA THR A 373 -9.54 -6.65 -1.83
C THR A 373 -8.95 -6.72 -0.41
N GLY A 374 -8.41 -5.64 0.13
CA GLY A 374 -7.65 -5.70 1.38
C GLY A 374 -7.50 -4.37 2.10
N ASN A 375 -7.44 -4.43 3.43
CA ASN A 375 -7.40 -3.28 4.32
C ASN A 375 -6.10 -2.47 4.18
N GLY A 376 -6.18 -1.13 4.19
CA GLY A 376 -5.04 -0.25 4.04
C GLY A 376 -3.96 -0.42 5.12
N LEU A 377 -4.33 -0.90 6.31
CA LEU A 377 -3.39 -1.21 7.39
C LEU A 377 -2.45 -2.40 7.08
N LYS A 378 -2.69 -3.13 5.98
CA LYS A 378 -1.76 -4.17 5.49
C LYS A 378 -0.49 -3.59 4.88
N ASP A 379 -0.56 -2.39 4.34
CA ASP A 379 0.60 -1.68 3.79
C ASP A 379 0.53 -0.18 4.12
N PRO A 380 0.72 0.20 5.40
CA PRO A 380 0.63 1.60 5.81
C PRO A 380 1.74 2.46 5.21
N LYS A 381 2.83 1.85 4.70
CA LYS A 381 3.94 2.57 4.08
C LYS A 381 3.64 3.04 2.66
N ALA A 382 2.74 2.36 1.95
CA ALA A 382 2.39 2.74 0.57
C ALA A 382 1.81 4.15 0.45
N PRO A 383 0.74 4.54 1.19
CA PRO A 383 0.16 5.88 1.08
C PRO A 383 1.12 6.97 1.60
N LEU A 384 2.00 6.66 2.56
CA LEU A 384 3.02 7.59 3.07
C LEU A 384 4.05 8.03 2.02
N LYS A 385 4.13 7.34 0.86
CA LYS A 385 5.00 7.77 -0.25
C LYS A 385 4.51 9.04 -0.94
N ILE A 386 3.22 9.35 -0.81
CA ILE A 386 2.61 10.55 -1.42
C ILE A 386 1.90 11.43 -0.40
N LEU A 387 1.52 10.90 0.76
CA LEU A 387 0.97 11.71 1.84
C LEU A 387 2.04 12.64 2.42
N PRO A 388 1.64 13.85 2.80
CA PRO A 388 2.53 14.72 3.55
C PRO A 388 2.71 14.23 4.99
N GLU A 389 3.84 14.63 5.58
CA GLU A 389 3.98 14.50 7.02
C GLU A 389 3.07 15.49 7.76
N PRO A 390 2.60 15.17 8.98
CA PRO A 390 1.85 16.10 9.83
C PRO A 390 2.65 17.38 10.14
N ALA A 391 1.95 18.50 10.28
CA ALA A 391 2.55 19.75 10.73
C ALA A 391 2.94 19.67 12.21
N THR A 392 4.09 20.25 12.54
CA THR A 392 4.53 20.44 13.92
C THR A 392 4.40 21.91 14.23
N VAL A 393 3.69 22.24 15.30
CA VAL A 393 3.52 23.63 15.77
C VAL A 393 3.91 23.69 17.23
N GLU A 394 4.34 24.87 17.69
CA GLU A 394 4.64 25.09 19.11
C GLU A 394 3.38 24.97 19.97
N PRO A 395 3.50 24.65 21.28
CA PRO A 395 2.36 24.39 22.16
C PRO A 395 1.65 25.69 22.60
N ASN A 396 1.32 26.56 21.65
CA ASN A 396 0.55 27.79 21.87
C ASN A 396 -0.65 27.87 20.89
N PHE A 397 -1.72 28.52 21.32
CA PHE A 397 -2.97 28.54 20.54
C PHE A 397 -2.87 29.44 19.31
N ASP A 398 -2.06 30.50 19.35
CA ASP A 398 -1.88 31.41 18.21
C ASP A 398 -1.28 30.68 17.00
N GLU A 399 -0.39 29.71 17.21
CA GLU A 399 0.13 28.85 16.14
C GLU A 399 -0.95 27.96 15.52
N ILE A 400 -1.92 27.50 16.31
CA ILE A 400 -3.08 26.75 15.78
C ILE A 400 -3.97 27.67 14.94
N VAL A 401 -4.20 28.91 15.41
CA VAL A 401 -4.94 29.93 14.65
C VAL A 401 -4.23 30.22 13.33
N ASN A 402 -2.92 30.47 13.35
CA ASN A 402 -2.11 30.69 12.15
C ASN A 402 -2.18 29.50 11.18
N PHE A 403 -2.08 28.28 11.70
CA PHE A 403 -2.17 27.05 10.91
C PHE A 403 -3.50 26.93 10.17
N ILE A 404 -4.61 27.31 10.81
CA ILE A 404 -5.95 27.25 10.25
C ILE A 404 -6.22 28.43 9.31
N GLU A 405 -5.99 29.67 9.75
CA GLU A 405 -6.33 30.90 9.00
C GLU A 405 -5.51 31.03 7.71
N HIS A 406 -4.24 30.65 7.74
CA HIS A 406 -3.38 30.65 6.55
C HIS A 406 -3.46 29.36 5.75
N LYS A 407 -4.35 28.43 6.11
CA LYS A 407 -4.54 27.13 5.47
C LYS A 407 -3.23 26.37 5.28
N LEU A 408 -2.36 26.40 6.29
CA LEU A 408 -1.05 25.73 6.21
C LEU A 408 -1.19 24.21 6.09
N TYR A 409 -2.35 23.64 6.40
CA TYR A 409 -2.69 22.24 6.10
C TYR A 409 -2.78 21.94 4.59
N ALA A 410 -3.13 22.93 3.75
CA ALA A 410 -3.27 22.79 2.30
C ALA A 410 -1.93 22.80 1.55
N LEU A 411 -0.87 23.36 2.15
CA LEU A 411 0.50 23.35 1.62
C LEU A 411 0.95 21.95 1.20
N ARG A 412 0.45 20.94 1.91
CA ARG A 412 0.99 19.59 1.84
C ARG A 412 0.07 18.59 1.13
N GLU A 413 -1.08 18.99 0.58
CA GLU A 413 -2.09 18.06 0.01
C GLU A 413 -1.75 17.44 -1.36
N SER A 414 -0.64 17.84 -1.98
CA SER A 414 -0.24 17.44 -3.34
C SER A 414 0.54 16.13 -3.40
N GLY A 415 0.32 15.31 -4.44
CA GLY A 415 1.16 14.13 -4.68
C GLY A 415 2.34 14.39 -5.64
N ARG A 416 2.96 13.30 -6.12
CA ARG A 416 4.28 13.28 -6.77
C ARG A 416 4.43 14.08 -8.08
N GLU A 417 3.46 14.03 -8.98
CA GLU A 417 3.44 14.81 -10.24
C GLU A 417 3.41 16.32 -9.96
N GLU A 418 2.65 16.74 -8.94
CA GLU A 418 2.69 18.13 -8.47
C GLU A 418 3.98 18.46 -7.72
N LYS A 419 4.55 17.53 -6.96
CA LYS A 419 5.82 17.69 -6.24
C LYS A 419 7.00 17.96 -7.19
N THR A 420 7.08 17.29 -8.33
CA THR A 420 8.16 17.46 -9.33
C THR A 420 7.90 18.59 -10.33
N LYS A 421 6.71 19.20 -10.31
CA LYS A 421 6.37 20.36 -11.14
C LYS A 421 7.38 21.47 -10.90
N ASN A 422 8.10 21.85 -11.96
CA ASN A 422 9.01 22.99 -11.90
C ASN A 422 8.21 24.29 -11.74
N ILE A 423 8.34 24.93 -10.58
CA ILE A 423 7.66 26.19 -10.28
C ILE A 423 8.48 27.38 -10.77
N PHE A 424 9.79 27.35 -10.54
CA PHE A 424 10.71 28.38 -11.04
C PHE A 424 11.84 27.75 -11.85
N ALA A 425 11.89 28.09 -13.14
CA ALA A 425 13.02 27.78 -14.03
C ALA A 425 14.09 28.87 -14.06
N LYS A 426 13.77 30.07 -13.53
CA LYS A 426 14.64 31.23 -13.38
C LYS A 426 14.30 31.95 -12.07
N PRO A 427 15.23 32.72 -11.48
CA PRO A 427 14.98 33.46 -10.24
C PRO A 427 13.72 34.33 -10.35
N PRO A 428 12.85 34.36 -9.34
CA PRO A 428 11.69 35.25 -9.32
C PRO A 428 12.17 36.71 -9.33
N GLN A 429 11.48 37.56 -10.09
CA GLN A 429 11.85 38.96 -10.27
C GLN A 429 11.26 39.91 -9.22
N SER A 430 10.24 39.47 -8.48
CA SER A 430 9.60 40.27 -7.44
C SER A 430 8.88 39.40 -6.40
N VAL A 431 8.68 39.95 -5.19
CA VAL A 431 7.90 39.34 -4.11
C VAL A 431 6.46 39.07 -4.55
N LYS A 432 5.88 39.95 -5.37
CA LYS A 432 4.53 39.78 -5.93
C LYS A 432 4.38 38.51 -6.79
N LYS A 433 5.47 38.06 -7.42
CA LYS A 433 5.48 36.79 -8.17
C LYS A 433 5.46 35.58 -7.23
N ILE A 434 6.10 35.67 -6.06
CA ILE A 434 6.01 34.66 -5.00
C ILE A 434 4.57 34.62 -4.46
N GLU A 435 3.98 35.76 -4.10
CA GLU A 435 2.60 35.84 -3.59
C GLU A 435 1.59 35.15 -4.52
N ASN A 436 1.67 35.41 -5.82
CA ASN A 436 0.79 34.77 -6.82
C ASN A 436 0.99 33.26 -6.89
N VAL A 437 2.23 32.78 -6.76
CA VAL A 437 2.56 31.34 -6.78
C VAL A 437 2.10 30.68 -5.47
N LEU A 438 2.31 31.32 -4.32
CA LEU A 438 1.84 30.84 -3.02
C LEU A 438 0.32 30.67 -3.01
N LYS A 439 -0.40 31.64 -3.58
CA LYS A 439 -1.85 31.57 -3.74
C LYS A 439 -2.28 30.48 -4.71
N ALA A 440 -1.66 30.41 -5.88
CA ALA A 440 -2.09 29.48 -6.94
C ALA A 440 -1.73 28.01 -6.66
N GLU A 441 -0.55 27.76 -6.08
CA GLU A 441 -0.03 26.41 -5.88
C GLU A 441 -0.33 25.85 -4.49
N PHE A 442 -0.46 26.71 -3.47
CA PHE A 442 -0.60 26.29 -2.06
C PHE A 442 -1.80 26.90 -1.35
N GLY A 443 -2.58 27.77 -2.00
CA GLY A 443 -3.77 28.41 -1.41
C GLY A 443 -3.47 29.39 -0.27
N ILE A 444 -2.22 29.83 -0.11
CA ILE A 444 -1.81 30.77 0.95
C ILE A 444 -2.20 32.19 0.53
N GLU A 445 -2.98 32.88 1.37
CA GLU A 445 -3.40 34.27 1.16
C GLU A 445 -2.83 35.19 2.27
N ASN A 446 -2.66 36.48 1.95
CA ASN A 446 -2.27 37.56 2.88
C ASN A 446 -0.95 37.34 3.66
N ALA A 447 0.07 36.82 2.99
CA ALA A 447 1.33 36.40 3.61
C ALA A 447 2.50 37.36 3.33
N SER A 448 2.35 38.68 3.51
CA SER A 448 3.36 39.67 3.04
C SER A 448 4.74 39.51 3.68
N ASN A 449 4.81 39.07 4.94
CA ASN A 449 6.09 38.82 5.63
C ASN A 449 6.70 37.47 5.22
N ILE A 450 5.89 36.42 5.10
CA ILE A 450 6.32 35.10 4.61
C ILE A 450 6.84 35.22 3.17
N SER A 451 6.12 35.95 2.30
CA SER A 451 6.46 36.09 0.88
C SER A 451 7.79 36.79 0.65
N LYS A 452 8.17 37.75 1.51
CA LYS A 452 9.49 38.41 1.46
C LYS A 452 10.62 37.45 1.81
N ARG A 453 10.47 36.67 2.88
CA ARG A 453 11.48 35.68 3.30
C ARG A 453 11.60 34.53 2.30
N VAL A 454 10.47 33.98 1.85
CA VAL A 454 10.45 32.95 0.78
C VAL A 454 11.14 33.49 -0.49
N PHE A 455 10.97 34.77 -0.83
CA PHE A 455 11.65 35.37 -1.97
C PHE A 455 13.18 35.42 -1.84
N GLU A 456 13.71 35.65 -0.63
CA GLU A 456 15.14 35.66 -0.34
C GLU A 456 15.73 34.24 -0.42
N ASP A 457 15.12 33.28 0.26
CA ASP A 457 15.57 31.88 0.30
C ASP A 457 15.52 31.22 -1.09
N VAL A 458 14.48 31.53 -1.87
CA VAL A 458 14.37 31.09 -3.27
C VAL A 458 15.53 31.61 -4.12
N LYS A 459 15.98 32.85 -3.92
CA LYS A 459 17.14 33.39 -4.65
C LYS A 459 18.43 32.66 -4.29
N GLU A 460 18.62 32.32 -3.01
CA GLU A 460 19.79 31.57 -2.56
C GLU A 460 19.86 30.17 -3.16
N PHE A 461 18.71 29.50 -3.29
CA PHE A 461 18.60 28.21 -3.98
C PHE A 461 19.04 28.28 -5.46
N PHE A 462 18.75 29.39 -6.15
CA PHE A 462 19.18 29.59 -7.54
C PHE A 462 20.69 29.84 -7.69
N ILE A 463 21.35 30.42 -6.69
CA ILE A 463 22.81 30.63 -6.72
C ILE A 463 23.56 29.28 -6.82
N LYS A 464 22.93 28.20 -6.34
CA LYS A 464 23.45 26.81 -6.40
C LYS A 464 23.11 26.08 -7.70
N GLY A 465 22.54 26.75 -8.71
CA GLY A 465 22.46 26.27 -10.10
C GLY A 465 21.28 25.36 -10.46
N LYS A 466 20.23 25.27 -9.63
CA LYS A 466 19.08 24.35 -9.85
C LYS A 466 17.76 25.06 -10.18
N LYS A 467 16.85 24.32 -10.82
CA LYS A 467 15.42 24.66 -10.95
C LYS A 467 14.72 24.33 -9.63
N ILE A 468 13.70 25.09 -9.27
CA ILE A 468 12.94 24.89 -8.03
C ILE A 468 11.63 24.19 -8.37
N SER A 469 11.48 22.96 -7.85
CA SER A 469 10.24 22.19 -7.92
C SER A 469 9.22 22.69 -6.88
N ARG A 470 7.98 22.23 -6.96
CA ARG A 470 6.95 22.55 -5.97
C ARG A 470 7.33 22.01 -4.60
N SER A 471 7.99 20.85 -4.53
CA SER A 471 8.52 20.29 -3.28
C SER A 471 9.58 21.19 -2.66
N ASP A 472 10.54 21.65 -3.46
CA ASP A 472 11.59 22.56 -3.00
C ASP A 472 10.99 23.85 -2.45
N LEU A 473 10.00 24.40 -3.16
CA LEU A 473 9.29 25.60 -2.71
C LEU A 473 8.48 25.35 -1.44
N GLN A 474 7.84 24.19 -1.31
CA GLN A 474 7.14 23.78 -0.09
C GLN A 474 8.11 23.73 1.10
N TYR A 475 9.29 23.11 0.95
CA TYR A 475 10.32 23.08 1.99
C TYR A 475 10.79 24.48 2.38
N ILE A 476 11.00 25.37 1.40
CA ILE A 476 11.36 26.76 1.69
C ILE A 476 10.26 27.46 2.49
N ILE A 477 8.98 27.26 2.13
CA ILE A 477 7.86 27.84 2.88
C ILE A 477 7.83 27.31 4.32
N GLU A 478 8.01 26.00 4.50
CA GLU A 478 8.07 25.37 5.83
C GLU A 478 9.26 25.89 6.65
N GLU A 479 10.43 26.05 6.04
CA GLU A 479 11.62 26.62 6.68
C GLU A 479 11.37 28.07 7.12
N VAL A 480 10.74 28.90 6.28
CA VAL A 480 10.37 30.28 6.60
C VAL A 480 9.34 30.36 7.73
N LEU A 481 8.35 29.48 7.73
CA LEU A 481 7.33 29.40 8.79
C LEU A 481 7.98 29.03 10.14
N ASP A 482 8.86 28.04 10.15
CA ASP A 482 9.58 27.63 11.36
C ASP A 482 10.58 28.70 11.85
N GLN A 483 11.11 29.52 10.95
CA GLN A 483 11.94 30.67 11.34
C GLN A 483 11.12 31.84 11.90
N LEU A 484 9.88 32.00 11.47
CA LEU A 484 8.98 33.05 11.95
C LEU A 484 8.47 32.78 13.37
N SER A 485 8.35 31.51 13.76
CA SER A 485 7.97 31.10 15.11
C SER A 485 9.11 31.19 16.14
N LEU A 486 10.37 31.21 15.69
CA LEU A 486 11.53 31.42 16.56
C LEU A 486 11.66 32.90 16.97
N LYS A 487 11.32 33.22 18.24
CA LYS A 487 11.45 34.58 18.82
C LYS A 487 12.89 35.11 18.79
N GLU A 488 13.90 34.25 18.97
CA GLU A 488 15.32 34.62 19.00
C GLU A 488 16.21 33.47 18.50
N LYS A 489 17.14 33.75 17.58
CA LYS A 489 18.17 32.78 17.14
C LYS A 489 19.41 32.95 18.00
N VAL A 490 19.76 31.90 18.75
CA VAL A 490 20.97 31.87 19.60
C VAL A 490 22.12 31.13 18.95
N LEU A 491 21.86 30.34 17.91
CA LEU A 491 22.88 29.64 17.14
C LEU A 491 22.67 29.88 15.63
N GLU A 492 23.74 30.25 14.94
CA GLU A 492 23.80 30.42 13.49
C GLU A 492 25.13 29.88 12.98
N ILE A 493 25.11 28.88 12.09
CA ILE A 493 26.32 28.30 11.50
C ILE A 493 26.77 29.19 10.33
N ILE A 494 28.00 29.69 10.39
CA ILE A 494 28.56 30.62 9.40
C ILE A 494 29.23 29.85 8.27
N ASP A 495 30.10 28.90 8.62
CA ASP A 495 30.87 28.11 7.65
C ASP A 495 31.35 26.80 8.28
N PHE A 496 31.77 25.85 7.45
CA PHE A 496 32.37 24.61 7.90
C PHE A 496 33.33 24.03 6.85
N SER A 497 34.31 23.25 7.33
CA SER A 497 35.27 22.54 6.50
C SER A 497 35.37 21.09 6.97
N ILE A 498 35.37 20.16 6.01
CA ILE A 498 35.52 18.73 6.28
C ILE A 498 36.74 18.19 5.56
N HIS A 499 37.58 17.48 6.30
CA HIS A 499 38.74 16.78 5.76
C HIS A 499 38.61 15.28 6.03
N THR A 500 38.62 14.47 4.97
CA THR A 500 38.46 13.01 5.07
C THR A 500 39.61 12.31 4.35
N THR A 501 40.19 11.29 4.97
CA THR A 501 41.23 10.46 4.35
C THR A 501 40.90 8.98 4.52
N LEU A 502 41.47 8.12 3.66
CA LEU A 502 41.22 6.67 3.69
C LEU A 502 41.73 5.95 4.97
N LYS A 503 42.62 6.58 5.75
CA LYS A 503 43.34 5.93 6.87
C LYS A 503 43.16 6.63 8.21
N GLN A 504 42.42 7.74 8.27
CA GLN A 504 42.18 8.49 9.51
C GLN A 504 40.70 8.80 9.66
N LYS A 505 40.28 9.08 10.90
CA LYS A 505 38.94 9.59 11.18
C LYS A 505 38.70 10.90 10.42
N ALA A 506 37.46 11.14 10.04
CA ALA A 506 37.09 12.40 9.40
C ALA A 506 37.29 13.54 10.40
N GLU A 507 37.77 14.67 9.91
CA GLU A 507 38.01 15.86 10.71
C GLU A 507 37.06 16.96 10.24
N GLY A 508 36.38 17.59 11.19
CA GLY A 508 35.43 18.65 10.92
C GLY A 508 35.80 19.91 11.67
N GLU A 509 35.69 21.04 10.99
CA GLU A 509 35.95 22.37 11.50
C GLU A 509 34.71 23.23 11.26
N ILE A 510 34.24 23.93 12.29
CA ILE A 510 32.98 24.69 12.28
C ILE A 510 33.26 26.11 12.73
N TRP A 511 32.68 27.09 12.02
CA TRP A 511 32.54 28.48 12.45
C TRP A 511 31.06 28.79 12.64
N ALA A 512 30.69 29.27 13.81
CA ALA A 512 29.31 29.62 14.11
C ALA A 512 29.24 30.89 14.96
N ASN A 513 28.07 31.50 15.02
CA ASN A 513 27.71 32.52 15.99
C ASN A 513 26.81 31.88 17.04
N ALA A 514 27.29 31.80 18.28
CA ALA A 514 26.54 31.29 19.42
C ALA A 514 26.38 32.41 20.45
N PHE A 515 25.14 32.74 20.82
CA PHE A 515 24.82 33.77 21.81
C PHE A 515 25.46 35.14 21.48
N GLY A 516 25.50 35.51 20.20
CA GLY A 516 26.11 36.74 19.71
C GLY A 516 27.64 36.75 19.69
N LYS A 517 28.30 35.61 19.94
CA LYS A 517 29.76 35.45 19.89
C LYS A 517 30.16 34.47 18.78
N LYS A 518 31.21 34.84 18.03
CA LYS A 518 31.83 33.94 17.06
C LYS A 518 32.58 32.82 17.79
N ILE A 519 32.25 31.59 17.44
CA ILE A 519 32.85 30.36 17.94
C ILE A 519 33.49 29.59 16.80
N HIS A 520 34.58 28.90 17.12
CA HIS A 520 35.34 28.07 16.21
C HIS A 520 35.82 26.83 16.94
N LYS A 521 35.60 25.66 16.34
CA LYS A 521 36.05 24.39 16.92
C LYS A 521 36.34 23.38 15.84
N LYS A 522 37.22 22.46 16.19
CA LYS A 522 37.69 21.38 15.34
C LYS A 522 37.62 20.07 16.11
N SER A 523 37.03 19.04 15.50
CA SER A 523 36.85 17.72 16.12
C SER A 523 36.94 16.60 15.09
N GLN A 524 37.05 15.36 15.57
CA GLN A 524 37.14 14.16 14.75
C GLN A 524 35.94 13.25 14.96
N GLY A 525 35.43 12.67 13.87
CA GLY A 525 34.28 11.76 13.88
C GLY A 525 34.53 10.47 13.11
N VAL A 526 33.68 9.48 13.33
CA VAL A 526 33.72 8.21 12.56
C VAL A 526 33.33 8.39 11.09
N GLY A 527 32.75 9.55 10.75
CA GLY A 527 32.46 9.97 9.38
C GLY A 527 32.31 11.49 9.27
N PRO A 528 32.11 12.01 8.05
CA PRO A 528 32.03 13.46 7.76
C PRO A 528 30.98 14.21 8.60
N VAL A 529 29.76 13.67 8.65
CA VAL A 529 28.64 14.24 9.41
C VAL A 529 28.92 14.25 10.91
N ASP A 530 29.43 13.13 11.43
CA ASP A 530 29.75 12.98 12.85
C ASP A 530 30.88 13.94 13.28
N ALA A 531 31.88 14.16 12.42
CA ALA A 531 32.95 15.11 12.68
C ALA A 531 32.42 16.55 12.76
N ALA A 532 31.54 16.94 11.82
CA ALA A 532 30.91 18.25 11.81
C ALA A 532 30.05 18.50 13.06
N LEU A 533 29.17 17.54 13.40
CA LEU A 533 28.29 17.64 14.56
C LEU A 533 29.06 17.57 15.89
N SER A 534 30.16 16.82 15.95
CA SER A 534 31.02 16.78 17.14
C SER A 534 31.73 18.11 17.35
N ALA A 535 32.29 18.70 16.29
CA ALA A 535 32.91 20.03 16.36
C ALA A 535 31.89 21.08 16.83
N LEU A 536 30.66 21.06 16.30
CA LEU A 536 29.60 21.97 16.70
C LEU A 536 29.17 21.77 18.17
N ARG A 537 29.00 20.52 18.62
CA ARG A 537 28.64 20.22 20.03
C ARG A 537 29.73 20.68 20.99
N GLU A 538 30.99 20.36 20.71
CA GLU A 538 32.14 20.77 21.54
C GLU A 538 32.30 22.30 21.56
N ALA A 539 31.99 22.99 20.45
CA ALA A 539 32.00 24.45 20.41
C ALA A 539 30.94 25.08 21.34
N LEU A 540 29.84 24.36 21.57
CA LEU A 540 28.70 24.79 22.39
C LEU A 540 28.83 24.40 23.86
N GLU A 541 29.71 23.45 24.21
CA GLU A 541 29.93 23.02 25.61
C GLU A 541 30.35 24.19 26.52
N GLU A 542 31.11 25.16 25.98
CA GLU A 542 31.58 26.34 26.72
C GLU A 542 30.45 27.35 27.03
N TYR A 543 29.26 27.18 26.42
CA TYR A 543 28.12 28.08 26.54
C TYR A 543 26.96 27.49 27.37
N ASP A 544 27.27 26.45 28.16
CA ASP A 544 26.56 25.63 29.19
C ASP A 544 25.13 25.98 29.66
N THR A 545 24.25 26.44 28.77
CA THR A 545 22.83 26.71 29.06
C THR A 545 21.91 25.58 28.57
N LEU A 546 22.31 24.85 27.54
CA LEU A 546 21.66 23.62 27.07
C LEU A 546 22.69 22.57 26.67
N LYS A 547 22.94 21.61 27.55
CA LYS A 547 23.60 20.36 27.15
C LYS A 547 22.64 19.54 26.30
N VAL A 548 22.88 19.55 24.99
CA VAL A 548 22.06 18.83 24.03
C VAL A 548 22.66 17.47 23.65
N ARG A 549 21.80 16.48 23.51
CA ARG A 549 22.13 15.15 23.00
C ARG A 549 21.26 14.83 21.79
N LEU A 550 21.86 14.15 20.82
CA LEU A 550 21.15 13.61 19.67
C LEU A 550 20.64 12.21 20.04
N THR A 551 19.32 12.04 19.99
CA THR A 551 18.66 10.77 20.37
C THR A 551 18.15 9.98 19.17
N ASP A 552 17.95 10.66 18.05
CA ASP A 552 17.53 10.05 16.79
C ASP A 552 18.10 10.82 15.61
N TYR A 553 18.42 10.12 14.53
CA TYR A 553 18.97 10.67 13.29
C TYR A 553 18.51 9.81 12.10
N GLU A 554 17.63 10.37 11.29
CA GLU A 554 17.06 9.73 10.11
C GLU A 554 17.45 10.51 8.86
N VAL A 555 17.76 9.78 7.78
CA VAL A 555 18.11 10.36 6.48
C VAL A 555 17.10 9.88 5.44
N GLY A 556 16.39 10.83 4.83
CA GLY A 556 15.49 10.61 3.72
C GLY A 556 16.11 11.08 2.40
N ILE A 557 15.89 10.34 1.32
CA ILE A 557 16.22 10.76 -0.05
C ILE A 557 14.91 10.89 -0.81
N ASP A 558 14.57 12.13 -1.17
CA ASP A 558 13.21 12.45 -1.64
C ASP A 558 13.02 12.14 -3.15
N THR A 559 14.10 12.16 -3.94
CA THR A 559 14.06 11.92 -5.39
C THR A 559 15.21 11.03 -5.89
N ARG A 560 15.03 10.38 -7.06
CA ARG A 560 16.07 9.61 -7.76
C ARG A 560 16.67 10.48 -8.86
N GLY A 561 17.99 10.64 -8.91
CA GLY A 561 18.70 11.36 -9.96
C GLY A 561 19.88 12.17 -9.42
N VAL A 562 20.62 12.82 -10.32
CA VAL A 562 21.79 13.65 -9.97
C VAL A 562 21.41 14.93 -9.21
N ASP A 563 20.12 15.30 -9.25
CA ASP A 563 19.58 16.50 -8.62
C ASP A 563 18.93 16.26 -7.25
N ALA A 564 18.97 15.04 -6.71
CA ALA A 564 18.28 14.69 -5.48
C ALA A 564 18.73 15.50 -4.26
N SER A 565 17.76 15.99 -3.48
CA SER A 565 17.97 16.56 -2.15
C SER A 565 17.93 15.47 -1.09
N VAL A 566 18.69 15.68 -0.02
CA VAL A 566 18.67 14.85 1.18
C VAL A 566 17.96 15.62 2.28
N GLU A 567 17.01 14.96 2.94
CA GLU A 567 16.36 15.46 4.14
C GLU A 567 16.96 14.73 5.34
N VAL A 568 17.39 15.51 6.34
CA VAL A 568 17.87 14.97 7.62
C VAL A 568 16.86 15.39 8.68
N LYS A 569 16.38 14.40 9.44
CA LYS A 569 15.53 14.58 10.60
C LYS A 569 16.29 14.14 11.83
N MET A 570 16.31 14.97 12.87
CA MET A 570 17.01 14.66 14.10
C MET A 570 16.20 15.03 15.33
N THR A 571 16.33 14.21 16.37
CA THR A 571 15.75 14.52 17.68
C THR A 571 16.84 15.04 18.59
N VAL A 572 16.76 16.34 18.90
CA VAL A 572 17.64 17.02 19.84
C VAL A 572 16.95 17.06 21.20
N ALA A 573 17.60 16.55 22.23
CA ALA A 573 17.07 16.50 23.59
C ALA A 573 18.01 17.19 24.58
N ASP A 574 17.46 17.80 25.62
CA ASP A 574 18.23 18.33 26.75
C ASP A 574 18.27 17.33 27.92
N ASN A 575 19.01 17.70 28.97
CA ASN A 575 19.11 16.92 30.21
C ASN A 575 17.88 17.07 31.13
N LYS A 576 16.95 17.98 30.83
CA LYS A 576 15.70 18.19 31.58
C LYS A 576 14.55 17.32 31.04
N GLY A 577 14.80 16.55 29.98
CA GLY A 577 13.82 15.66 29.36
C GLY A 577 13.00 16.32 28.26
N ASN A 578 13.31 17.57 27.89
CA ASN A 578 12.72 18.17 26.69
C ASN A 578 13.39 17.58 25.46
N SER A 579 12.59 17.33 24.43
CA SER A 579 13.09 17.02 23.10
C SER A 579 12.32 17.80 22.05
N VAL A 580 13.01 18.07 20.94
CA VAL A 580 12.45 18.64 19.73
C VAL A 580 12.94 17.84 18.54
N ILE A 581 12.08 17.69 17.54
CA ILE A 581 12.43 17.10 16.27
C ILE A 581 12.66 18.24 15.29
N ALA A 582 13.85 18.32 14.72
CA ALA A 582 14.21 19.32 13.74
C ALA A 582 14.61 18.67 12.41
N ARG A 583 14.40 19.42 11.34
CA ARG A 583 14.66 18.97 9.96
C ARG A 583 15.54 19.97 9.24
N GLY A 584 16.37 19.46 8.35
CA GLY A 584 17.20 20.24 7.45
C GLY A 584 17.27 19.55 6.10
N THR A 585 17.11 20.34 5.03
CA THR A 585 17.12 19.84 3.65
C THR A 585 18.25 20.50 2.88
N SER A 586 19.03 19.70 2.17
CA SER A 586 20.13 20.19 1.32
C SER A 586 20.52 19.15 0.28
N PRO A 587 21.09 19.54 -0.88
CA PRO A 587 21.77 18.61 -1.78
C PRO A 587 22.96 17.87 -1.13
N ASP A 588 23.50 18.43 -0.04
CA ASP A 588 24.61 17.87 0.72
C ASP A 588 24.13 17.42 2.11
N ILE A 589 24.37 16.15 2.45
CA ILE A 589 23.93 15.54 3.72
C ILE A 589 24.55 16.20 4.96
N ILE A 590 25.77 16.72 4.86
CA ILE A 590 26.47 17.40 5.97
C ILE A 590 25.77 18.73 6.22
N VAL A 591 25.49 19.49 5.17
CA VAL A 591 24.75 20.75 5.27
C VAL A 591 23.34 20.51 5.82
N ALA A 592 22.63 19.50 5.31
CA ALA A 592 21.30 19.13 5.81
C ALA A 592 21.34 18.81 7.31
N SER A 593 22.36 18.06 7.75
CA SER A 593 22.57 17.72 9.16
C SER A 593 22.86 18.93 10.03
N LEU A 594 23.75 19.83 9.58
CA LEU A 594 24.09 21.05 10.31
C LEU A 594 22.90 21.98 10.45
N LYS A 595 22.11 22.18 9.37
CA LYS A 595 20.85 22.94 9.41
C LYS A 595 19.85 22.35 10.40
N ALA A 596 19.65 21.03 10.35
CA ALA A 596 18.75 20.34 11.26
C ALA A 596 19.19 20.50 12.72
N PHE A 597 20.50 20.48 13.00
CA PHE A 597 21.04 20.68 14.34
C PHE A 597 20.85 22.11 14.82
N GLU A 598 21.24 23.10 14.01
CA GLU A 598 21.05 24.52 14.32
C GLU A 598 19.59 24.81 14.71
N LYS A 599 18.67 24.31 13.89
CA LYS A 599 17.23 24.46 14.13
C LYS A 599 16.79 23.78 15.43
N GLY A 600 17.21 22.53 15.65
CA GLY A 600 16.87 21.79 16.86
C GLY A 600 17.43 22.44 18.13
N PHE A 601 18.63 23.00 18.07
CA PHE A 601 19.22 23.74 19.19
C PHE A 601 18.43 25.01 19.50
N ASN A 602 18.10 25.81 18.49
CA ASN A 602 17.33 27.05 18.67
C ASN A 602 15.91 26.80 19.22
N LEU A 603 15.21 25.79 18.70
CA LEU A 603 13.88 25.40 19.21
C LEU A 603 13.94 24.95 20.68
N LEU A 604 14.94 24.12 21.01
CA LEU A 604 15.11 23.62 22.37
C LEU A 604 15.53 24.73 23.35
N TYR A 605 16.31 25.71 22.88
CA TYR A 605 16.64 26.90 23.65
C TYR A 605 15.41 27.77 23.92
N ALA A 606 14.60 28.06 22.89
CA ALA A 606 13.37 28.82 23.04
C ALA A 606 12.43 28.17 24.09
N LYS A 607 12.32 26.84 24.07
CA LYS A 607 11.52 26.06 25.03
C LYS A 607 12.05 26.10 26.48
N ASN A 608 13.33 26.40 26.68
CA ASN A 608 13.93 26.56 28.02
C ASN A 608 13.90 28.01 28.53
N ALA A 609 13.60 28.98 27.64
CA ALA A 609 13.50 30.40 27.97
C ALA A 609 12.08 30.83 28.41
N GLU A 610 11.08 30.01 28.12
CA GLU A 610 9.70 30.09 28.66
C GLU A 610 9.59 29.30 29.97
#